data_AF-A0A317I109-F1
#
_entry.id   AF-A0A317I109-F1
#
_cell.length_a   1.000
_cell.length_b   1.000
_cell.length_c   1.000
_cell.angle_alpha   90.00
_cell.angle_beta   90.00
_cell.angle_gamma   90.00
#
_symmetry.space_group_name_H-M   'P 1'
#
loop_
_entity.id
_entity.type
_entity.pdbx_description
1 polymer ?
#
loop_
_entity_poly.entity_id
_entity_poly.type
_entity_poly.pdbx_seq_one_letter_code
_entity_poly.pdbx_strand_id
1 'polypeptide(L)' 'MKLAFSTLGCPNWELGQVIETAIRLGYAGVELRALGGSLDLLGRPEFAP' A
#
# COMPACT_ATOMS: atom_id res chain seq x y z
N MET A 1 4.72 19.76 4.37
CA MET A 1 4.09 18.55 4.95
C MET A 1 3.85 17.56 3.82
N LYS A 2 4.14 16.26 3.99
CA LYS A 2 3.94 15.22 2.95
C LYS A 2 2.78 14.31 3.36
N LEU A 3 1.83 14.05 2.46
CA LEU A 3 0.70 13.14 2.70
C LEU A 3 1.03 11.73 2.20
N ALA A 4 0.54 10.71 2.91
CA ALA A 4 0.66 9.31 2.52
C ALA A 4 -0.73 8.68 2.31
N PHE A 5 -0.84 7.81 1.31
CA PHE A 5 -2.03 7.02 1.04
C PHE A 5 -2.10 5.82 1.99
N SER A 6 -3.16 5.68 2.79
CA SER A 6 -3.31 4.58 3.73
C SER A 6 -4.01 3.38 3.11
N THR A 7 -3.43 2.18 3.22
CA THR A 7 -4.07 0.96 2.75
C THR A 7 -5.17 0.43 3.68
N LEU A 8 -5.39 1.08 4.83
CA LEU A 8 -6.47 0.71 5.75
C LEU A 8 -7.87 0.79 5.09
N GLY A 9 -8.06 1.75 4.18
CA GLY A 9 -9.33 1.91 3.45
C GLY A 9 -9.53 0.92 2.31
N CYS A 10 -8.48 0.18 1.92
CA CYS A 10 -8.50 -0.76 0.80
C CYS A 10 -7.63 -2.00 1.08
N PRO A 11 -7.92 -2.77 2.14
CA PRO A 11 -7.04 -3.85 2.61
C PRO A 11 -6.82 -4.98 1.59
N ASN A 12 -7.74 -5.13 0.63
CA ASN A 12 -7.71 -6.20 -0.38
C ASN A 12 -6.98 -5.81 -1.67
N TRP A 13 -6.44 -4.59 -1.76
CA TRP A 13 -5.73 -4.16 -2.96
C TRP A 13 -4.31 -4.72 -2.99
N GLU A 14 -3.84 -5.04 -4.20
CA GLU A 14 -2.45 -5.42 -4.44
C GLU A 14 -1.54 -4.19 -4.47
N LEU A 15 -0.26 -4.37 -4.14
CA LEU A 15 0.70 -3.26 -4.00
C LEU A 15 0.77 -2.37 -5.25
N GLY A 16 0.74 -2.97 -6.44
CA GLY A 16 0.74 -2.23 -7.70
C GLY A 16 -0.45 -1.27 -7.83
N GLN A 17 -1.64 -1.71 -7.47
CA GLN A 17 -2.87 -0.90 -7.52
C GLN A 17 -2.82 0.25 -6.51
N VAL A 18 -2.27 0.00 -5.32
CA VAL A 18 -2.05 1.02 -4.28
C VAL A 18 -1.10 2.10 -4.79
N ILE A 19 0.04 1.72 -5.36
CA ILE A 19 1.05 2.66 -5.87
C ILE A 19 0.48 3.49 -7.02
N GLU A 20 -0.16 2.86 -8.01
CA GLU A 20 -0.78 3.55 -9.14
C GLU A 20 -1.81 4.59 -8.65
N THR A 21 -2.64 4.21 -7.67
CA THR A 21 -3.64 5.10 -7.10
C THR A 21 -3.02 6.24 -6.29
N ALA A 22 -2.00 5.95 -5.48
CA ALA A 22 -1.29 6.97 -4.70
C ALA A 22 -0.66 8.04 -5.62
N ILE A 23 -0.04 7.62 -6.73
CA ILE A 23 0.52 8.52 -7.75
C ILE A 23 -0.60 9.34 -8.40
N ARG A 24 -1.67 8.68 -8.86
CA ARG A 24 -2.81 9.35 -9.53
C ARG A 24 -3.45 10.42 -8.65
N LEU A 25 -3.51 10.21 -7.34
CA LEU A 25 -4.10 11.13 -6.37
C LEU A 25 -3.10 12.16 -5.81
N GLY A 26 -1.82 12.12 -6.21
CA GLY A 26 -0.81 13.08 -5.79
C GLY A 26 -0.27 12.89 -4.37
N TYR A 27 -0.34 11.68 -3.82
CA TYR A 27 0.27 11.37 -2.53
C TYR A 27 1.79 11.22 -2.66
N ALA A 28 2.51 11.61 -1.60
CA ALA A 28 3.97 11.57 -1.56
C ALA A 28 4.53 10.24 -1.02
N GLY A 29 3.66 9.32 -0.60
CA GLY A 29 4.03 8.02 -0.07
C GLY A 29 2.81 7.14 0.17
N VAL A 30 3.07 5.94 0.66
CA VAL A 30 2.06 4.94 1.02
C VAL A 30 2.33 4.50 2.47
N GLU A 31 1.26 4.37 3.23
CA GLU A 31 1.24 3.81 4.57
C GLU A 31 0.58 2.43 4.50
N LEU A 32 1.35 1.39 4.87
CA LEU A 32 0.94 0.00 4.73
C LEU A 32 0.35 -0.53 6.04
N ARG A 33 -0.92 -0.94 5.99
CA ARG A 33 -1.61 -1.67 7.07
C ARG A 33 -1.95 -3.10 6.67
N ALA A 34 -2.57 -3.24 5.51
CA ALA A 34 -2.93 -4.50 4.88
C ALA A 34 -2.68 -4.42 3.38
N LEU A 35 -2.38 -5.56 2.76
CA LEU A 35 -2.23 -5.71 1.30
C LEU A 35 -2.73 -7.09 0.88
N GLY A 36 -3.48 -7.15 -0.22
CA GLY A 36 -4.05 -8.40 -0.75
C GLY A 36 -4.88 -9.18 0.27
N GLY A 37 -5.53 -8.50 1.21
CA GLY A 37 -6.35 -9.10 2.27
C GLY A 37 -5.55 -9.68 3.44
N SER A 38 -4.23 -9.49 3.48
CA SER A 38 -3.35 -9.96 4.56
C SER A 38 -2.77 -8.81 5.37
N LEU A 39 -2.63 -9.04 6.68
CA LEU A 39 -1.86 -8.20 7.61
C LEU A 39 -0.39 -8.64 7.73
N ASP A 40 -0.07 -9.85 7.26
CA ASP A 40 1.32 -10.32 7.22
C ASP A 40 2.04 -9.67 6.04
N LEU A 41 2.57 -8.47 6.27
CA LEU A 41 3.32 -7.72 5.27
C LEU A 41 4.71 -8.35 5.04
N LEU A 42 5.37 -8.86 6.08
CA LEU A 42 6.73 -9.39 5.96
C LEU A 42 6.79 -10.72 5.20
N GLY A 43 5.70 -11.50 5.21
CA GLY A 43 5.56 -12.72 4.41
C GLY A 43 5.30 -12.49 2.92
N ARG A 44 5.12 -11.23 2.48
CA ARG A 44 4.81 -10.93 1.08
C ARG A 44 6.07 -10.94 0.19
N PRO A 45 5.96 -11.42 -1.06
CA PRO A 45 7.10 -11.50 -1.98
C PRO A 45 7.70 -10.13 -2.32
N GLU A 46 6.93 -9.05 -2.26
CA GLU A 46 7.42 -7.69 -2.57
C GLU A 46 8.40 -7.15 -1.52
N PHE A 47 8.45 -7.75 -0.32
CA PHE A 47 9.35 -7.36 0.77
C PHE A 47 10.35 -8.46 1.13
N ALA A 48 10.45 -9.52 0.31
CA ALA A 48 11.49 -10.53 0.47
C ALA A 48 12.89 -9.92 0.19
N PRO A 49 13.97 -10.47 0.79
CA PRO A 49 15.35 -10.02 0.56
C PRO A 49 15.81 -10.07 -0.90
#